data_AF-A0A1Z5IAN3-F1
#
_entry.id   AF-A0A1Z5IAN3-F1
#
_cell.length_a   1.000
_cell.length_b   1.000
_cell.length_c   1.000
_cell.angle_alpha   90.00
_cell.angle_beta   90.00
_cell.angle_gamma   90.00
#
_symmetry.space_group_name_H-M   'P 1'
#
loop_
_entity.id
_entity.type
_entity.pdbx_description
1 polymer ?
#
loop_
_entity_poly.entity_id
_entity_poly.type
_entity_poly.pdbx_seq_one_letter_code
_entity_poly.pdbx_strand_id
1 'polypeptide(L)'
;MEEKVAKFRQLYAATRDAILAGPLSKQQLSAFTSQLNELKQIPLSGLTKKLGQAYLDLVSENLTYATHQLFFVLNLNHDHSTIPLPISPEQLQVWKKTNAAEYTLFTRNPFLYNGLSLDETAAAALL
;
A
#
# COMPACT_ATOMS: atom_id res chain seq x y z
N MET A 1 7.35 14.32 -10.58
CA MET A 1 6.97 12.89 -10.49
C MET A 1 5.99 12.68 -9.34
N GLU A 2 6.32 13.19 -8.15
CA GLU A 2 5.50 13.11 -6.92
C GLU A 2 4.05 13.59 -7.08
N GLU A 3 3.82 14.74 -7.73
CA GLU A 3 2.47 15.33 -7.80
C GLU A 3 1.46 14.44 -8.56
N LYS A 4 1.93 13.64 -9.53
CA LYS A 4 1.08 12.75 -10.34
C LYS A 4 0.69 11.46 -9.63
N VAL A 5 1.51 11.00 -8.68
CA VAL A 5 1.27 9.76 -7.91
C VAL A 5 0.69 10.06 -6.52
N ALA A 6 0.71 11.32 -6.07
CA ALA A 6 0.24 11.75 -4.76
C ALA A 6 -1.17 11.24 -4.40
N LYS A 7 -2.13 11.30 -5.34
CA LYS A 7 -3.50 10.81 -5.09
C LYS A 7 -3.57 9.29 -4.88
N PHE A 8 -2.71 8.53 -5.55
CA PHE A 8 -2.60 7.08 -5.40
C PHE A 8 -2.01 6.73 -4.03
N ARG A 9 -0.94 7.43 -3.64
CA ARG A 9 -0.33 7.33 -2.32
C ARG A 9 -1.31 7.67 -1.19
N GLN A 10 -2.09 8.75 -1.38
CA GLN A 10 -3.12 9.18 -0.43
C GLN A 10 -4.22 8.14 -0.27
N LEU A 11 -4.72 7.56 -1.37
CA LEU A 11 -5.74 6.51 -1.29
C LEU A 11 -5.20 5.26 -0.58
N TYR A 12 -3.96 4.86 -0.86
CA TYR A 12 -3.32 3.76 -0.14
C TYR A 12 -3.21 4.05 1.36
N ALA A 13 -2.69 5.22 1.75
CA ALA A 13 -2.57 5.60 3.15
C ALA A 13 -3.94 5.62 3.84
N ALA A 14 -4.96 6.22 3.21
CA ALA A 14 -6.30 6.29 3.76
C ALA A 14 -6.95 4.92 3.96
N THR A 15 -6.79 4.00 3.00
CA THR A 15 -7.33 2.64 3.10
C THR A 15 -6.62 1.82 4.18
N ARG A 16 -5.28 1.88 4.22
CA ARG A 16 -4.48 1.27 5.29
C ARG A 16 -4.91 1.79 6.65
N ASP A 17 -4.93 3.10 6.84
CA ASP A 17 -5.22 3.71 8.15
C ASP A 17 -6.64 3.39 8.62
N ALA A 18 -7.61 3.34 7.69
CA ALA A 18 -8.97 2.93 8.00
C ALA A 18 -9.05 1.45 8.44
N ILE A 19 -8.33 0.55 7.78
CA ILE A 19 -8.23 -0.87 8.16
C ILE A 19 -7.59 -1.05 9.53
N LEU A 20 -6.53 -0.28 9.79
CA LEU A 20 -5.82 -0.29 11.08
C LEU A 20 -6.66 0.28 12.22
N ALA A 21 -7.60 1.17 11.93
CA ALA A 21 -8.52 1.72 12.92
C ALA A 21 -9.66 0.74 13.29
N GLY A 22 -10.04 -0.16 12.38
CA GLY A 22 -11.10 -1.13 12.61
C GLY A 22 -11.65 -1.75 11.32
N PRO A 23 -12.65 -2.66 11.42
CA PRO A 23 -13.28 -3.23 10.24
C PRO A 23 -13.94 -2.15 9.39
N LEU A 24 -13.72 -2.17 8.08
CA LEU A 24 -14.31 -1.17 7.19
C LEU A 24 -15.84 -1.31 7.15
N SER A 25 -16.54 -0.18 7.32
CA SER A 25 -17.98 -0.13 7.08
C SER A 25 -18.30 -0.31 5.60
N LYS A 26 -19.54 -0.70 5.28
CA LYS A 26 -20.01 -0.78 3.90
C LYS A 26 -19.88 0.56 3.15
N GLN A 27 -20.09 1.68 3.85
CA GLN A 27 -19.91 3.01 3.25
C GLN A 27 -18.45 3.31 2.95
N GLN A 28 -17.52 2.96 3.85
CA GLN A 28 -16.08 3.14 3.63
C GLN A 28 -15.59 2.28 2.47
N LEU A 29 -15.99 1.01 2.42
CA LEU A 29 -15.65 0.11 1.32
C LEU A 29 -16.13 0.67 -0.01
N SER A 30 -17.40 1.06 -0.09
CA SER A 30 -17.97 1.68 -1.30
C SER A 30 -17.25 2.96 -1.72
N ALA A 31 -16.90 3.84 -0.77
CA ALA A 31 -16.20 5.08 -1.04
C ALA A 31 -14.78 4.83 -1.59
N PHE A 32 -14.01 3.95 -0.96
CA PHE A 32 -12.67 3.60 -1.42
C PHE A 32 -12.68 2.87 -2.76
N THR A 33 -13.67 2.01 -3.02
CA THR A 33 -13.84 1.38 -4.34
C THR A 33 -14.13 2.42 -5.43
N SER A 34 -14.96 3.43 -5.15
CA SER A 34 -15.19 4.54 -6.10
C SER A 34 -13.91 5.29 -6.40
N GLN A 35 -13.18 5.71 -5.36
CA GLN A 35 -11.91 6.42 -5.49
C GLN A 35 -10.88 5.59 -6.28
N LEU A 36 -10.79 4.29 -6.02
CA LEU A 36 -9.93 3.38 -6.77
C LEU A 36 -10.29 3.36 -8.26
N ASN A 37 -11.58 3.27 -8.58
CA ASN A 37 -12.06 3.25 -9.97
C ASN A 37 -11.81 4.57 -10.69
N GLU A 38 -11.92 5.70 -10.00
CA GLU A 38 -11.57 7.01 -10.55
C GLU A 38 -10.07 7.11 -10.86
N LEU A 39 -9.21 6.67 -9.94
CA LEU A 39 -7.75 6.70 -10.14
C LEU A 39 -7.28 5.79 -11.28
N LYS A 40 -7.95 4.65 -11.51
CA LYS A 40 -7.69 3.76 -12.66
C LYS A 40 -7.83 4.45 -14.02
N GLN A 41 -8.62 5.53 -14.10
CA GLN A 41 -8.84 6.28 -15.35
C GLN A 41 -7.77 7.36 -15.60
N ILE A 42 -6.92 7.67 -14.62
CA ILE A 42 -5.90 8.72 -14.78
C ILE A 42 -4.80 8.24 -15.72
N PRO A 43 -4.55 8.93 -16.85
CA PRO A 43 -3.51 8.54 -17.78
C PRO A 43 -2.13 8.83 -17.18
N LEU A 44 -1.35 7.76 -16.99
CA LEU A 44 0.04 7.82 -16.52
C LEU A 44 0.98 7.21 -17.55
N SER A 45 2.24 7.63 -17.54
CA SER A 45 3.27 7.14 -18.47
C SER A 45 4.62 6.88 -17.78
N GLY A 46 5.42 6.02 -18.41
CA GLY A 46 6.75 5.65 -17.91
C GLY A 46 6.71 5.19 -16.45
N LEU A 47 7.66 5.71 -15.65
CA LEU A 47 7.81 5.33 -14.25
C LEU A 47 6.60 5.68 -13.38
N THR A 48 5.93 6.80 -13.66
CA THR A 48 4.71 7.18 -12.92
C THR A 48 3.58 6.16 -13.11
N LYS A 49 3.50 5.53 -14.29
CA LYS A 49 2.51 4.47 -14.53
C LYS A 49 2.79 3.25 -13.67
N LYS A 50 4.04 2.83 -13.55
CA LYS A 50 4.42 1.66 -12.73
C LYS A 50 4.14 1.89 -11.24
N LEU A 51 4.55 3.04 -10.72
CA LEU A 51 4.26 3.43 -9.33
C LEU A 51 2.76 3.56 -9.07
N GLY A 52 2.03 4.23 -9.97
CA GLY A 52 0.57 4.35 -9.87
C GLY A 52 -0.10 2.98 -9.85
N GLN A 53 0.32 2.07 -10.73
CA GLN A 53 -0.20 0.70 -10.77
C GLN A 53 0.09 -0.05 -9.47
N ALA A 54 1.32 0.01 -8.95
CA ALA A 54 1.69 -0.63 -7.68
C ALA A 54 0.78 -0.17 -6.52
N TYR A 55 0.46 1.13 -6.44
CA TYR A 55 -0.50 1.63 -5.46
C TYR A 55 -1.94 1.15 -5.71
N LEU A 56 -2.40 1.12 -6.97
CA LEU A 56 -3.73 0.60 -7.32
C LEU A 56 -3.86 -0.87 -6.91
N ASP A 57 -2.84 -1.67 -7.16
CA ASP A 57 -2.81 -3.10 -6.82
C ASP A 57 -2.89 -3.27 -5.30
N LEU A 58 -2.07 -2.55 -4.55
CA LEU A 58 -2.11 -2.57 -3.08
C LEU A 58 -3.47 -2.14 -2.51
N VAL A 59 -4.08 -1.09 -3.05
CA VAL A 59 -5.43 -0.67 -2.64
C VAL A 59 -6.45 -1.76 -3.01
N SER A 60 -6.33 -2.37 -4.18
CA SER A 60 -7.21 -3.47 -4.58
C SER A 60 -7.13 -4.66 -3.61
N GLU A 61 -5.92 -5.03 -3.19
CA GLU A 61 -5.70 -6.09 -2.18
C GLU A 61 -6.28 -5.70 -0.81
N ASN A 62 -6.01 -4.47 -0.35
CA ASN A 62 -6.58 -3.93 0.90
C ASN A 62 -8.11 -4.03 0.93
N LEU A 63 -8.78 -3.67 -0.17
CA LEU A 63 -10.25 -3.72 -0.24
C LEU A 63 -10.78 -5.15 -0.39
N THR A 64 -10.07 -6.02 -1.10
CA THR A 64 -10.43 -7.43 -1.29
C THR A 64 -10.41 -8.19 0.04
N TYR A 65 -9.42 -7.92 0.88
CA TYR A 65 -9.23 -8.60 2.17
C TYR A 65 -9.61 -7.74 3.38
N ALA A 66 -10.36 -6.65 3.18
CA ALA A 66 -10.76 -5.74 4.25
C ALA A 66 -11.50 -6.43 5.41
N THR A 67 -12.25 -7.50 5.14
CA THR A 67 -12.96 -8.29 6.16
C THR A 67 -12.02 -9.03 7.12
N HIS A 68 -10.79 -9.29 6.70
CA HIS A 68 -9.74 -9.89 7.52
C HIS A 68 -8.85 -8.83 8.18
N GLN A 69 -9.18 -7.55 8.01
CA GLN A 69 -8.42 -6.40 8.48
C GLN A 69 -6.94 -6.41 8.06
N LEU A 70 -6.64 -6.98 6.90
CA LEU A 70 -5.28 -7.00 6.36
C LEU A 70 -5.04 -5.74 5.55
N PHE A 71 -3.86 -5.14 5.71
CA PHE A 71 -3.33 -4.22 4.72
C PHE A 71 -2.10 -4.83 4.06
N PHE A 72 -1.79 -4.40 2.85
CA PHE A 72 -0.72 -4.98 2.05
C PHE A 72 0.41 -3.98 1.86
N VAL A 73 1.62 -4.53 1.80
CA VAL A 73 2.84 -3.85 1.32
C VAL A 73 3.38 -4.62 0.14
N LEU A 74 4.09 -3.97 -0.77
CA LEU A 74 4.59 -4.59 -1.98
C LEU A 74 6.08 -4.94 -1.82
N ASN A 75 6.39 -6.23 -1.88
CA ASN A 75 7.76 -6.70 -1.98
C ASN A 75 8.26 -6.61 -3.40
N LEU A 76 9.36 -5.87 -3.56
CA LEU A 76 10.06 -5.70 -4.82
C LEU A 76 11.26 -6.64 -4.81
N ASN A 77 11.48 -7.34 -5.92
CA ASN A 77 12.58 -8.29 -6.06
C ASN A 77 13.63 -7.79 -7.07
N HIS A 78 14.81 -8.40 -7.04
CA HIS A 78 15.90 -8.10 -7.97
C HIS A 78 15.56 -8.33 -9.45
N ASP A 79 14.65 -9.27 -9.72
CA ASP A 79 14.19 -9.61 -11.07
C ASP A 79 13.01 -8.73 -11.52
N HIS A 80 12.72 -7.63 -10.80
CA HIS A 80 11.59 -6.72 -11.01
C HIS A 80 10.21 -7.37 -10.81
N SER A 81 10.15 -8.60 -10.27
CA SER A 81 8.89 -9.17 -9.84
C SER A 81 8.41 -8.49 -8.56
N THR A 82 7.09 -8.47 -8.38
CA THR A 82 6.44 -7.86 -7.22
C THR A 82 5.52 -8.83 -6.55
N ILE A 83 5.53 -8.88 -5.22
CA ILE A 83 4.67 -9.76 -4.42
C ILE A 83 3.97 -8.92 -3.35
N PRO A 84 2.63 -8.83 -3.35
CA PRO A 84 1.92 -8.19 -2.25
C PRO A 84 2.01 -9.09 -1.00
N LEU A 85 2.41 -8.50 0.13
CA LEU A 85 2.53 -9.16 1.41
C LEU A 85 1.50 -8.61 2.39
N PRO A 86 0.65 -9.47 2.98
CA PRO A 86 -0.31 -9.03 3.98
C PRO A 86 0.39 -8.71 5.31
N ILE A 87 -0.12 -7.69 5.99
CA ILE A 87 0.23 -7.35 7.37
C ILE A 87 -1.06 -7.24 8.17
N SER A 88 -1.12 -7.96 9.28
CA SER A 88 -2.26 -7.91 10.21
C SER A 88 -2.04 -6.88 11.34
N PRO A 89 -3.11 -6.38 11.97
CA PRO A 89 -2.99 -5.52 13.14
C PRO A 89 -2.23 -6.20 14.29
N GLU A 90 -2.41 -7.51 14.49
CA GLU A 90 -1.69 -8.27 15.52
C GLU A 90 -0.19 -8.27 15.27
N GLN A 91 0.24 -8.47 14.02
CA GLN A 91 1.65 -8.42 13.62
C GLN A 91 2.25 -7.03 13.92
N LEU A 92 1.52 -5.95 13.62
CA LEU A 92 1.94 -4.60 14.00
C LEU A 92 2.04 -4.42 15.51
N GLN A 93 1.11 -4.97 16.30
CA GLN A 93 1.17 -4.88 17.76
C GLN A 93 2.37 -5.64 18.34
N VAL A 94 2.72 -6.79 17.75
CA VAL A 94 3.94 -7.53 18.14
C VAL A 94 5.17 -6.67 17.88
N TRP A 95 5.32 -6.13 16.66
CA TRP A 95 6.44 -5.26 16.31
C TRP A 95 6.53 -4.01 17.17
N LYS A 96 5.38 -3.40 17.50
CA LYS A 96 5.32 -2.25 18.41
C LYS A 96 5.84 -2.62 19.80
N LYS A 97 5.43 -3.77 20.34
CA LYS A 97 5.86 -4.24 21.68
C LYS A 97 7.33 -4.60 21.73
N THR A 98 7.88 -5.14 20.64
CA THR A 98 9.29 -5.54 20.55
C THR A 98 10.21 -4.42 20.09
N ASN A 99 9.69 -3.20 19.86
CA ASN A 99 10.43 -2.07 19.26
C ASN A 99 11.09 -2.42 17.92
N ALA A 100 10.44 -3.26 17.12
CA ALA A 100 10.92 -3.65 15.81
C ALA A 100 10.87 -2.44 14.85
N ALA A 101 11.91 -2.24 14.05
CA ALA A 101 12.00 -1.13 13.11
C ALA A 101 10.86 -1.18 12.07
N GLU A 102 10.43 -2.38 11.73
CA GLU A 102 9.34 -2.76 10.83
C GLU A 102 8.04 -2.04 11.17
N TYR A 103 7.75 -1.82 12.45
CA TYR A 103 6.54 -1.11 12.87
C TYR A 103 6.48 0.32 12.30
N THR A 104 7.55 1.09 12.47
CA THR A 104 7.60 2.49 12.00
C THR A 104 7.73 2.56 10.48
N LEU A 105 8.38 1.56 9.90
CA LEU A 105 8.71 1.54 8.49
C LEU A 105 7.51 1.16 7.61
N PHE A 106 6.78 0.10 7.93
CA PHE A 106 5.62 -0.35 7.14
C PHE A 106 4.34 0.45 7.41
N THR A 107 4.30 1.23 8.50
CA THR A 107 3.25 2.25 8.71
C THR A 107 3.53 3.54 7.95
N ARG A 108 4.71 3.72 7.35
CA ARG A 108 5.07 4.92 6.58
C ARG A 108 5.19 4.63 5.09
N ASN A 109 5.80 3.52 4.73
CA ASN A 109 6.09 3.17 3.35
C ASN A 109 5.35 1.89 2.93
N PRO A 110 4.80 1.85 1.70
CA PRO A 110 4.11 0.69 1.17
C PRO A 110 5.05 -0.34 0.52
N PHE A 111 6.36 -0.08 0.43
CA PHE A 111 7.31 -0.87 -0.34
C PHE A 111 8.35 -1.52 0.56
N LEU A 112 8.73 -2.75 0.21
CA LEU A 112 9.85 -3.45 0.81
C LEU A 112 10.77 -4.09 -0.23
N TYR A 113 11.99 -4.35 0.19
CA TYR A 113 13.01 -5.03 -0.58
C TYR A 113 13.98 -5.73 0.38
N ASN A 114 14.15 -7.05 0.23
CA ASN A 114 14.97 -7.86 1.14
C ASN A 114 14.61 -7.66 2.63
N GLY A 115 13.32 -7.54 2.93
CA GLY A 115 12.82 -7.29 4.30
C GLY A 115 13.00 -5.86 4.80
N LEU A 116 13.64 -4.98 4.03
CA LEU A 116 13.83 -3.57 4.37
C LEU A 116 12.76 -2.72 3.71
N SER A 117 12.19 -1.79 4.45
CA SER A 117 11.28 -0.80 3.89
C SER A 117 12.01 0.20 3.02
N LEU A 118 11.40 0.56 1.89
CA LEU A 118 11.94 1.52 0.93
C LEU A 118 11.02 2.72 0.77
N ASP A 119 11.59 3.89 0.51
CA ASP A 119 10.83 5.04 0.04
C ASP A 119 10.37 4.85 -1.42
N GLU A 120 9.49 5.76 -1.87
CA GLU A 120 8.94 5.71 -3.22
C GLU A 120 10.02 5.88 -4.31
N THR A 121 11.09 6.63 -4.04
CA THR A 121 12.18 6.85 -5.01
C THR A 121 12.96 5.57 -5.25
N ALA A 122 13.33 4.86 -4.19
CA ALA A 122 14.00 3.58 -4.28
C ALA A 122 13.08 2.50 -4.88
N ALA A 123 11.81 2.49 -4.50
CA ALA A 123 10.81 1.58 -5.08
C ALA A 123 10.67 1.77 -6.60
N ALA A 124 10.68 3.02 -7.06
CA ALA A 124 10.59 3.35 -8.47
C ALA A 124 11.75 2.74 -9.30
N ALA A 125 12.95 2.67 -8.73
CA ALA A 125 14.11 2.08 -9.42
C ALA A 125 13.99 0.54 -9.58
N LEU A 126 13.12 -0.10 -8.79
CA LEU A 126 12.95 -1.55 -8.76
C LEU A 126 11.70 -2.04 -9.53
N LEU A 127 10.80 -1.13 -9.91
CA LEU A 127 9.59 -1.40 -10.70
C LEU A 127 9.85 -1.30 -12.21
#